data_AF-A0A4V1SRZ3-F1
#
_entry.id   AF-A0A4V1SRZ3-F1
#
_cell.length_a   1.000
_cell.length_b   1.000
_cell.length_c   1.000
_cell.angle_alpha   90.00
_cell.angle_beta   90.00
_cell.angle_gamma   90.00
#
_symmetry.space_group_name_H-M   'P 1'
#
loop_
_entity.id
_entity.type
_entity.pdbx_description
1 polymer ?
#
loop_
_entity_poly.entity_id
_entity_poly.type
_entity_poly.pdbx_seq_one_letter_code
_entity_poly.pdbx_strand_id
1 'polypeptide(L)' 'MTTQTDDLLRLGFLIHDVSRLRRTVTDRALRPLGITRSQWWVLAYLSRRDGMTQSALAADLDLTKVGVGGLVSRM' A
#
# COMPACT_ATOMS: atom_id res chain seq x y z
N MET A 1 -28.43 18.37 -12.58
CA MET A 1 -27.37 17.51 -13.16
C MET A 1 -25.97 17.78 -12.57
N THR A 2 -25.75 18.90 -11.86
CA THR A 2 -24.46 19.26 -11.23
C THR A 2 -24.18 18.56 -9.90
N THR A 3 -25.20 18.31 -9.07
CA THR A 3 -25.06 17.71 -7.74
C THR A 3 -24.38 16.33 -7.74
N GLN A 4 -24.65 15.49 -8.74
CA GLN A 4 -24.07 14.15 -8.83
C GLN A 4 -22.55 14.18 -9.07
N THR A 5 -22.06 15.13 -9.87
CA THR A 5 -20.63 15.29 -10.11
C THR A 5 -19.91 15.80 -8.86
N ASP A 6 -20.53 16.74 -8.14
CA ASP A 6 -19.98 17.29 -6.90
C ASP A 6 -19.88 16.21 -5.80
N ASP A 7 -20.88 15.33 -5.71
CA ASP A 7 -20.88 14.19 -4.78
C ASP A 7 -19.76 13.19 -5.11
N LEU A 8 -19.53 12.88 -6.39
CA LEU A 8 -18.45 12.00 -6.82
C LEU A 8 -17.07 12.61 -6.53
N LEU A 9 -16.90 13.92 -6.75
CA LEU A 9 -15.66 14.63 -6.41
C LEU A 9 -15.41 14.59 -4.90
N ARG A 10 -16.44 14.88 -4.10
CA ARG A 10 -16.35 14.80 -2.64
C ARG A 10 -15.99 13.41 -2.15
N LEU A 11 -16.59 12.37 -2.72
CA LEU A 11 -16.24 10.98 -2.43
C LEU A 11 -14.77 10.68 -2.77
N GLY A 12 -14.30 11.15 -3.92
CA GLY A 12 -12.89 11.02 -4.32
C GLY A 12 -11.92 11.64 -3.30
N PHE A 13 -12.21 12.84 -2.83
CA PHE A 13 -11.42 13.50 -1.77
C PHE A 13 -11.44 12.71 -0.46
N LEU A 14 -12.60 12.23 -0.02
CA LEU A 14 -12.72 11.43 1.20
C LEU A 14 -11.92 10.12 1.11
N ILE A 15 -11.97 9.43 -0.03
CA ILE A 15 -11.18 8.21 -0.26
C ILE A 15 -9.69 8.51 -0.19
N HIS A 16 -9.26 9.61 -0.82
CA HIS A 16 -7.87 10.04 -0.79
C HIS A 16 -7.40 10.33 0.65
N ASP A 17 -8.17 11.09 1.41
CA ASP A 17 -7.85 11.47 2.78
C ASP A 17 -7.80 10.26 3.72
N VAL A 18 -8.79 9.36 3.62
CA VAL A 18 -8.80 8.11 4.38
C VAL A 18 -7.61 7.23 4.01
N SER A 19 -7.23 7.17 2.73
CA SER A 19 -6.04 6.42 2.30
C SER A 19 -4.75 7.01 2.89
N ARG A 20 -4.62 8.35 2.93
CA ARG A 20 -3.48 9.03 3.58
C ARG A 20 -3.46 8.79 5.08
N LEU A 21 -4.61 8.88 5.75
CA LEU A 21 -4.71 8.65 7.19
C LEU A 21 -4.33 7.21 7.54
N ARG A 22 -4.89 6.22 6.81
CA ARG A 22 -4.54 4.80 6.97
C ARG A 22 -3.03 4.61 6.88
N ARG A 23 -2.38 5.17 5.84
CA ARG A 23 -0.93 5.07 5.66
C ARG A 23 -0.16 5.61 6.86
N THR A 24 -0.51 6.81 7.33
CA THR A 24 0.15 7.45 8.48
C THR A 24 -0.01 6.64 9.77
N VAL A 25 -1.24 6.17 10.05
CA VAL A 25 -1.52 5.39 11.27
C VAL A 25 -0.78 4.07 11.23
N THR A 26 -0.81 3.35 10.11
CA THR A 26 -0.13 2.07 10.00
C THR A 26 1.38 2.22 10.08
N ASP A 27 1.97 3.19 9.37
CA ASP A 27 3.42 3.43 9.46
C ASP A 27 3.85 3.76 10.91
N ARG A 28 3.04 4.55 11.63
CA ARG A 28 3.32 4.88 13.05
C ARG A 28 3.21 3.64 13.96
N ALA A 29 2.22 2.79 13.73
CA ALA A 29 2.00 1.58 14.51
C ALA A 29 3.08 0.52 14.28
N LEU A 30 3.60 0.44 13.05
CA LEU A 30 4.61 -0.56 12.66
C LEU A 30 6.05 -0.11 12.89
N ARG A 31 6.29 1.21 13.01
CA ARG A 31 7.64 1.75 13.27
C ARG A 31 8.33 1.16 14.51
N PRO A 32 7.67 0.96 15.68
CA PRO A 32 8.28 0.33 16.84
C PRO A 32 8.70 -1.13 16.61
N LEU A 33 8.11 -1.80 15.61
CA LEU A 33 8.45 -3.17 15.22
C LEU A 33 9.63 -3.23 14.24
N GLY A 34 10.24 -2.07 13.92
CA GLY A 34 11.32 -1.99 12.93
C GLY A 34 10.86 -2.18 11.48
N ILE A 35 9.55 -2.26 11.22
CA ILE A 35 9.00 -2.46 9.88
C ILE A 35 8.98 -1.12 9.15
N THR A 36 9.68 -1.09 8.02
CA THR A 36 9.68 0.06 7.11
C THR A 36 8.39 0.12 6.30
N ARG A 37 8.07 1.30 5.77
CA ARG A 37 6.94 1.50 4.87
C ARG A 37 6.97 0.51 3.70
N SER A 38 8.10 0.32 3.03
CA SER A 38 8.20 -0.60 1.88
C SER A 38 7.95 -2.06 2.27
N GLN A 39 8.40 -2.50 3.44
CA GLN A 39 8.11 -3.84 3.96
C GLN A 39 6.63 -4.01 4.33
N TRP A 40 6.00 -2.99 4.93
CA TRP A 40 4.56 -3.02 5.18
C TRP A 40 3.74 -3.14 3.88
N TRP A 41 4.11 -2.41 2.82
CA TRP A 41 3.43 -2.53 1.54
C TRP A 41 3.53 -3.95 0.94
N VAL A 42 4.68 -4.61 1.09
CA VAL A 42 4.83 -6.03 0.73
C VAL A 42 3.84 -6.90 1.52
N LEU A 43 3.78 -6.77 2.85
CA LEU A 43 2.82 -7.51 3.70
C LEU A 43 1.37 -7.24 3.33
N ALA A 44 1.03 -5.99 3.03
CA ALA A 44 -0.34 -5.60 2.69
C ALA A 44 -0.81 -6.24 1.38
N TYR A 45 0.07 -6.42 0.40
CA TYR A 45 -0.26 -7.10 -0.86
C TYR A 45 -0.32 -8.62 -0.69
N LEU A 46 0.65 -9.20 0.00
CA LEU A 46 0.68 -10.64 0.28
C LEU A 46 -0.53 -11.09 1.12
N SER A 47 -0.99 -10.28 2.08
CA SER A 47 -2.18 -10.61 2.89
C SER A 47 -3.48 -10.72 2.07
N ARG A 48 -3.55 -10.11 0.88
CA ARG A 48 -4.71 -10.18 -0.02
C ARG A 48 -4.59 -11.30 -1.04
N ARG A 49 -3.36 -11.63 -1.43
CA ARG A 49 -3.03 -12.58 -2.49
C ARG A 49 -1.72 -13.28 -2.14
N ASP A 50 -1.80 -14.22 -1.22
CA ASP A 50 -0.63 -14.99 -0.81
C ASP A 50 -0.11 -15.89 -1.94
N GLY A 51 1.17 -16.24 -1.89
CA GLY A 51 1.81 -17.14 -2.87
C GLY A 51 2.14 -16.50 -4.23
N MET A 52 1.99 -15.19 -4.39
CA MET A 52 2.38 -14.50 -5.63
C MET A 52 3.89 -14.50 -5.85
N THR A 53 4.31 -14.59 -7.12
CA THR A 53 5.72 -14.53 -7.48
C THR A 53 6.30 -13.14 -7.20
N GLN A 54 7.61 -13.05 -6.94
CA GLN A 54 8.29 -11.76 -6.76
C GLN A 54 8.14 -10.82 -7.97
N SER A 55 8.01 -11.37 -9.19
CA SER A 55 7.76 -10.57 -10.39
C SER A 55 6.35 -9.95 -10.40
N ALA A 56 5.33 -10.71 -9.98
CA ALA A 56 3.96 -10.19 -9.88
C ALA A 56 3.84 -9.15 -8.77
N LEU A 57 4.43 -9.41 -7.61
CA LEU A 57 4.48 -8.45 -6.50
C LEU A 57 5.23 -7.17 -6.88
N ALA A 58 6.29 -7.28 -7.69
CA ALA A 58 7.03 -6.12 -8.21
C ALA A 58 6.19 -5.25 -9.14
N ALA A 59 5.40 -5.86 -10.04
CA ALA A 59 4.47 -5.12 -10.90
C ALA A 59 3.38 -4.42 -10.07
N ASP A 60 2.82 -5.10 -9.08
CA ASP A 60 1.77 -4.59 -8.19
C ASP A 60 2.24 -3.42 -7.30
N LEU A 61 3.53 -3.41 -6.93
CA LEU A 61 4.16 -2.38 -6.09
C LEU A 61 4.87 -1.27 -6.90
N ASP A 62 4.92 -1.37 -8.23
CA ASP A 62 5.73 -0.52 -9.11
C ASP A 62 7.22 -0.47 -8.68
N LEU A 63 7.78 -1.66 -8.43
CA LEU A 63 9.16 -1.85 -8.01
C LEU A 63 9.91 -2.77 -8.98
N THR A 64 11.24 -2.78 -8.90
CA THR A 64 12.03 -3.80 -9.60
C THR A 64 11.94 -5.14 -8.88
N LYS A 65 12.00 -6.24 -9.63
CA LYS A 65 12.06 -7.61 -9.05
C LYS A 65 13.19 -7.74 -8.02
N VAL A 66 14.36 -7.16 -8.32
CA VAL A 66 15.52 -7.15 -7.39
C VAL A 66 15.19 -6.37 -6.12
N GLY A 67 14.52 -5.21 -6.24
CA GLY A 67 14.07 -4.42 -5.10
C GLY A 67 13.12 -5.19 -4.20
N VAL A 68 12.13 -5.86 -4.78
CA VAL A 68 11.20 -6.74 -4.03
C VAL A 68 11.95 -7.90 -3.37
N GLY A 69 12.85 -8.58 -4.08
CA GLY A 69 13.66 -9.66 -3.52
C GLY A 69 14.49 -9.21 -2.32
N GLY A 70 15.08 -8.01 -2.38
CA GLY A 70 15.81 -7.41 -1.27
C GLY A 70 14.93 -6.99 -0.08
N LEU A 71 13.66 -6.66 -0.29
CA LEU A 71 12.70 -6.41 0.80
C LEU A 71 12.30 -7.72 1.47
N VAL A 72 11.91 -8.72 0.69
CA VAL A 72 11.48 -10.04 1.20
C VAL A 72 12.61 -10.74 1.96
N SER A 73 13.86 -10.63 1.49
CA SER A 73 15.02 -11.24 2.17
C SER A 73 15.34 -10.63 3.55
N ARG A 74 14.78 -9.46 3.89
CA ARG A 74 15.05 -8.72 5.14
C ARG A 74 13.82 -8.66 6.06
N MET A 75 12.82 -9.49 5.78
CA MET A 75 11.62 -9.68 6.57
C MET A 75 11.72 -11.03 7.29
#